data_AF-A0A9P1EL54-F1
#
_entry.id   AF-A0A9P1EL54-F1
#
_cell.length_a   1.000
_cell.length_b   1.000
_cell.length_c   1.000
_cell.angle_alpha   90.00
_cell.angle_beta   90.00
_cell.angle_gamma   90.00
#
_symmetry.space_group_name_H-M   'P 1'
#
loop_
_entity.id
_entity.type
_entity.pdbx_description
1 polymer ?
#
loop_
_entity_poly.entity_id
_entity_poly.type
_entity_poly.pdbx_seq_one_letter_code
_entity_poly.pdbx_strand_id
1 'polypeptide(L)'
;MKCYVLHLEGEEALMDCMMASNFDAADHWIKMGKRREPKNLMTLLHNWTPAQALVELNGFDSDLVPLLDCKGEPSNCWALPVVSLTSITIAVVFSSGTNHNLRERLMKCVQEAMVYIRFVEEKLDQDGSLTTLRKAAQIVWVRVDLHYKWLDLDLRKMGKKGEEETPGIILKSLSAEAKRRYIEYKNKDAAAIFLAESPSKWPPKILAANSIYRICQSLLQLLPLESAENQDWQSSNKIMFERLSNMIAGACLTNLPHIICTLCHQSSMEEREKSVRLATMLLGKAGKILEFLSYKPLPSACRTRLTHIDDWRALSKQMDNQWHCNSRRSRTHKNKAPAGCSSDLYLTIE
;
A
#
# COMPACT_ATOMS: atom_id res chain seq x y z
N MET A 1 -36.25 23.88 2.79
CA MET A 1 -36.90 23.01 1.79
C MET A 1 -37.34 21.74 2.50
N LYS A 2 -38.65 21.46 2.61
CA LYS A 2 -39.16 20.21 3.19
C LYS A 2 -39.19 19.17 2.07
N CYS A 3 -38.46 18.06 2.21
CA CYS A 3 -38.63 16.91 1.32
C CYS A 3 -39.98 16.25 1.65
N TYR A 4 -40.94 16.35 0.74
CA TYR A 4 -42.14 15.53 0.77
C TYR A 4 -41.77 14.20 0.10
N VAL A 5 -41.83 13.10 0.85
CA VAL A 5 -41.72 11.74 0.31
C VAL A 5 -43.14 11.27 0.03
N LEU A 6 -43.50 11.09 -1.24
CA LEU A 6 -44.75 10.46 -1.66
C LEU A 6 -44.60 8.95 -1.49
N HIS A 7 -45.25 8.37 -0.49
CA HIS A 7 -45.43 6.91 -0.43
C HIS A 7 -46.60 6.52 -1.32
N LEU A 8 -46.34 5.61 -2.26
CA LEU A 8 -47.37 5.09 -3.15
C LEU A 8 -48.07 3.91 -2.47
N GLU A 9 -49.39 3.83 -2.64
CA GLU A 9 -50.20 2.74 -2.09
C GLU A 9 -49.73 1.40 -2.70
N GLY A 10 -49.35 0.43 -1.84
CA GLY A 10 -48.75 -0.85 -2.26
C GLY A 10 -47.22 -0.89 -2.30
N GLU A 11 -46.53 0.22 -2.03
CA GLU A 11 -45.07 0.27 -1.97
C GLU A 11 -44.47 -0.63 -0.89
N GLU A 12 -45.11 -0.74 0.29
CA GLU A 12 -44.67 -1.62 1.37
C GLU A 12 -44.74 -3.11 0.96
N ALA A 13 -45.85 -3.54 0.36
CA ALA A 13 -46.01 -4.93 -0.11
C ALA A 13 -45.06 -5.27 -1.28
N LEU A 14 -44.79 -4.30 -2.15
CA LEU A 14 -43.77 -4.42 -3.20
C LEU A 14 -42.37 -4.52 -2.58
N MET A 15 -42.07 -3.70 -1.56
CA MET A 15 -40.81 -3.73 -0.83
C MET A 15 -40.59 -5.09 -0.16
N ASP A 16 -41.60 -5.66 0.49
CA ASP A 16 -41.53 -6.99 1.11
C ASP A 16 -41.29 -8.10 0.08
N CYS A 17 -42.00 -8.07 -1.06
CA CYS A 17 -41.78 -9.02 -2.15
C CYS A 17 -40.38 -8.90 -2.78
N MET A 18 -39.91 -7.66 -2.96
CA MET A 18 -38.56 -7.38 -3.46
C MET A 18 -37.51 -7.80 -2.44
N MET A 19 -37.72 -7.61 -1.14
CA MET A 19 -36.81 -8.04 -0.09
C MET A 19 -36.68 -9.56 -0.09
N ALA A 20 -37.80 -10.30 -0.06
CA ALA A 20 -37.80 -11.76 -0.04
C ALA A 20 -37.06 -12.37 -1.23
N SER A 21 -37.29 -11.87 -2.45
CA SER A 21 -36.60 -12.33 -3.66
C SER A 21 -35.13 -11.86 -3.76
N ASN A 22 -34.80 -10.68 -3.24
CA ASN A 22 -33.43 -10.18 -3.22
C ASN A 22 -32.55 -10.85 -2.15
N PHE A 23 -33.11 -11.37 -1.06
CA PHE A 23 -32.34 -12.13 -0.05
C PHE A 23 -31.65 -13.33 -0.69
N ASP A 24 -32.38 -14.13 -1.48
CA ASP A 24 -31.81 -15.29 -2.19
C ASP A 24 -30.71 -14.88 -3.19
N ALA A 25 -30.91 -13.76 -3.89
CA ALA A 25 -29.93 -13.25 -4.85
C ALA A 25 -28.66 -12.72 -4.15
N ALA A 26 -28.81 -11.95 -3.08
CA ALA A 26 -27.70 -11.42 -2.30
C ALA A 26 -26.90 -12.55 -1.64
N ASP A 27 -27.58 -13.53 -1.04
CA ASP A 27 -26.95 -14.71 -0.44
C ASP A 27 -26.21 -15.54 -1.48
N HIS A 28 -26.76 -15.68 -2.68
CA HIS A 28 -26.07 -16.32 -3.79
C HIS A 28 -24.74 -15.63 -4.12
N TRP A 29 -24.74 -14.30 -4.30
CA TRP A 29 -23.53 -13.54 -4.62
C TRP A 29 -22.51 -13.52 -3.48
N ILE A 30 -22.96 -13.44 -2.23
CA ILE A 30 -22.10 -13.56 -1.05
C ILE A 30 -21.45 -14.95 -1.01
N LYS A 31 -22.21 -16.02 -1.21
CA LYS A 31 -21.70 -17.40 -1.24
C LYS A 31 -20.69 -17.60 -2.38
N MET A 32 -20.95 -17.01 -3.54
CA MET A 32 -20.01 -16.99 -4.67
C MET A 32 -18.73 -16.23 -4.34
N GLY A 33 -18.84 -15.08 -3.65
CA GLY A 33 -17.69 -14.33 -3.14
C GLY A 33 -16.85 -15.14 -2.15
N LYS A 34 -17.48 -15.78 -1.16
CA LYS A 34 -16.81 -16.61 -0.13
C LYS A 34 -15.98 -17.76 -0.74
N ARG A 35 -16.42 -18.34 -1.86
CA ARG A 35 -15.66 -19.36 -2.59
C ARG A 35 -14.36 -18.83 -3.22
N ARG A 36 -14.24 -17.52 -3.37
CA ARG A 36 -13.09 -16.82 -3.99
C ARG A 36 -12.30 -15.99 -2.98
N GLU A 37 -12.41 -16.32 -1.70
CA GLU A 37 -11.60 -15.72 -0.63
C GLU A 37 -10.09 -15.87 -0.89
N PRO A 38 -9.28 -14.85 -0.56
CA PRO A 38 -7.85 -14.85 -0.85
C PRO A 38 -7.09 -15.51 0.30
N LYS A 39 -6.83 -16.81 0.17
CA LYS A 39 -6.25 -17.62 1.27
C LYS A 39 -4.81 -17.21 1.60
N ASN A 40 -3.99 -16.92 0.58
CA ASN A 40 -2.58 -16.60 0.75
C ASN A 40 -2.40 -15.19 1.33
N LEU A 41 -3.22 -14.24 0.89
CA LEU A 41 -3.25 -12.89 1.42
C LEU A 41 -3.65 -12.89 2.90
N MET A 42 -4.66 -13.70 3.29
CA MET A 42 -5.09 -13.80 4.68
C MET A 42 -3.97 -14.26 5.61
N THR A 43 -3.16 -15.24 5.19
CA THR A 43 -2.00 -15.70 5.97
C THR A 43 -1.03 -14.57 6.30
N LEU A 44 -0.85 -13.62 5.38
CA LEU A 44 0.07 -12.49 5.58
C LEU A 44 -0.56 -11.32 6.33
N LEU A 45 -1.86 -11.09 6.15
CA LEU A 45 -2.57 -10.07 6.90
C LEU A 45 -2.52 -10.33 8.41
N HIS A 46 -2.46 -11.58 8.88
CA HIS A 46 -2.35 -11.87 10.32
C HIS A 46 -1.26 -11.06 11.04
N ASN A 47 -0.11 -10.87 10.38
CA ASN A 47 1.03 -10.12 10.93
C ASN A 47 0.95 -8.60 10.69
N TRP A 48 0.00 -8.14 9.88
CA TRP A 48 -0.20 -6.73 9.58
C TRP A 48 -0.83 -5.97 10.75
N THR A 49 -0.34 -4.77 11.06
CA THR A 49 -1.00 -3.85 12.00
C THR A 49 -0.98 -2.42 11.45
N PRO A 50 -2.02 -1.60 11.70
CA PRO A 50 -2.05 -0.21 11.24
C PRO A 50 -0.91 0.64 11.79
N ALA A 51 -0.52 0.43 13.05
CA ALA A 51 0.57 1.16 13.68
C ALA A 51 1.92 0.88 13.02
N GLN A 52 2.24 -0.39 12.74
CA GLN A 52 3.46 -0.74 12.01
C GLN A 52 3.41 -0.24 10.57
N ALA A 53 2.25 -0.35 9.91
CA ALA A 53 2.08 0.16 8.56
C ALA A 53 2.39 1.66 8.49
N LEU A 54 1.88 2.48 9.41
CA LEU A 54 2.22 3.90 9.46
C LEU A 54 3.73 4.13 9.51
N VAL A 55 4.46 3.44 10.39
CA VAL A 55 5.91 3.59 10.52
C VAL A 55 6.65 3.10 9.28
N GLU A 56 6.35 1.90 8.80
CA GLU A 56 7.11 1.22 7.75
C GLU A 56 6.79 1.74 6.33
N LEU A 57 5.62 2.33 6.11
CA LEU A 57 5.30 2.98 4.83
C LEU A 57 6.17 4.22 4.56
N ASN A 58 6.84 4.80 5.55
CA ASN A 58 7.86 5.82 5.30
C ASN A 58 9.16 5.23 4.75
N GLY A 59 9.43 3.94 4.99
CA GLY A 59 10.69 3.30 4.65
C GLY A 59 10.83 2.92 3.18
N PHE A 60 9.73 2.67 2.46
CA PHE A 60 9.82 2.24 1.06
C PHE A 60 10.16 3.39 0.10
N ASP A 61 9.83 4.63 0.45
CA ASP A 61 10.05 5.82 -0.37
C ASP A 61 10.48 6.99 0.54
N SER A 62 11.78 7.29 0.55
CA SER A 62 12.40 8.31 1.37
C SER A 62 12.47 9.64 0.62
N ASP A 63 12.14 10.74 1.29
CA ASP A 63 12.28 12.09 0.73
C ASP A 63 13.75 12.49 0.51
N LEU A 64 14.71 11.73 1.07
CA LEU A 64 16.15 11.94 0.89
C LEU A 64 16.67 11.35 -0.42
N VAL A 65 15.86 10.60 -1.16
CA VAL A 65 16.28 10.05 -2.46
C VAL A 65 16.38 11.19 -3.48
N PRO A 66 17.52 11.33 -4.20
CA PRO A 66 17.67 12.33 -5.24
C PRO A 66 16.65 12.18 -6.36
N LEU A 67 16.12 13.30 -6.84
CA LEU A 67 15.20 13.33 -7.99
C LEU A 67 15.93 12.89 -9.27
N LEU A 68 15.24 12.13 -10.12
CA LEU A 68 15.74 11.82 -11.48
C LEU A 68 15.37 12.91 -12.52
N ASP A 69 14.45 13.81 -12.17
CA ASP A 69 13.96 14.87 -13.05
C ASP A 69 13.70 16.17 -12.29
N CYS A 70 13.82 17.31 -12.98
CA CYS A 70 13.56 18.63 -12.40
C CYS A 70 12.05 18.92 -12.23
N LYS A 71 11.17 18.18 -12.91
CA LYS A 71 9.70 18.32 -12.76
C LYS A 71 9.14 17.76 -11.45
N GLY A 72 9.98 17.18 -10.59
CA GLY A 72 9.57 16.59 -9.31
C GLY A 72 9.21 15.11 -9.40
N GLU A 73 8.55 14.60 -8.37
CA GLU A 73 8.17 13.17 -8.25
C GLU A 73 6.70 12.92 -8.57
N PRO A 74 6.35 11.77 -9.15
CA PRO A 74 4.97 11.34 -9.25
C PRO A 74 4.39 11.04 -7.87
N SER A 75 3.08 11.24 -7.74
CA SER A 75 2.33 10.71 -6.59
C SER A 75 2.46 9.19 -6.54
N ASN A 76 2.35 8.61 -5.35
CA ASN A 76 2.38 7.16 -5.22
C ASN A 76 0.97 6.59 -5.42
N CYS A 77 0.87 5.52 -6.21
CA CYS A 77 -0.29 4.62 -6.19
C CYS A 77 -0.01 3.44 -5.25
N TRP A 78 -1.02 2.65 -4.91
CA TRP A 78 -0.87 1.44 -4.09
C TRP A 78 -0.20 0.30 -4.87
N ALA A 79 -0.55 0.11 -6.14
CA ALA A 79 -0.12 -1.05 -6.92
C ALA A 79 1.38 -1.02 -7.29
N LEU A 80 1.88 0.14 -7.73
CA LEU A 80 3.24 0.25 -8.27
C LEU A 80 4.33 -0.05 -7.22
N PRO A 81 4.29 0.50 -5.99
CA PRO A 81 5.25 0.16 -4.96
C PRO A 81 5.23 -1.33 -4.57
N VAL A 82 4.05 -1.97 -4.51
CA VAL A 82 3.93 -3.41 -4.19
C VAL A 82 4.63 -4.26 -5.25
N VAL A 83 4.40 -4.00 -6.53
CA VAL A 83 5.03 -4.78 -7.61
C VAL A 83 6.53 -4.48 -7.74
N SER A 84 6.95 -3.25 -7.44
CA SER A 84 8.37 -2.86 -7.43
C SER A 84 9.12 -3.54 -6.29
N LEU A 85 8.59 -3.50 -5.06
CA LEU A 85 9.15 -4.23 -3.92
C LEU A 85 9.20 -5.73 -4.19
N THR A 86 8.14 -6.31 -4.77
CA THR A 86 8.12 -7.73 -5.14
C THR A 86 9.21 -8.07 -6.15
N SER A 87 9.44 -7.21 -7.15
CA SER A 87 10.52 -7.36 -8.14
C SER A 87 11.90 -7.36 -7.48
N ILE A 88 12.10 -6.45 -6.52
CA ILE A 88 13.34 -6.36 -5.74
C ILE A 88 13.52 -7.62 -4.88
N THR A 89 12.47 -8.07 -4.17
CA THR A 89 12.50 -9.29 -3.37
C THR A 89 12.89 -10.49 -4.21
N ILE A 90 12.30 -10.63 -5.40
CA ILE A 90 12.62 -11.71 -6.35
C ILE A 90 14.11 -11.68 -6.67
N ALA A 91 14.66 -10.54 -7.09
CA ALA A 91 16.08 -10.44 -7.40
C ALA A 91 16.98 -10.85 -6.22
N VAL A 92 16.62 -10.45 -4.99
CA VAL A 92 17.40 -10.79 -3.78
C VAL A 92 17.25 -12.26 -3.37
N VAL A 93 16.04 -12.83 -3.46
CA VAL A 93 15.75 -14.23 -3.10
C VAL A 93 16.45 -15.20 -4.07
N PHE A 94 16.50 -14.88 -5.36
CA PHE A 94 17.16 -15.73 -6.37
C PHE A 94 18.68 -15.78 -6.22
N SER A 95 19.29 -14.66 -5.84
CA SER A 95 20.75 -14.50 -5.68
C SER A 95 21.32 -15.26 -4.47
N SER A 96 20.47 -15.56 -3.50
CA SER A 96 20.87 -16.08 -2.18
C SER A 96 20.51 -17.56 -1.96
N GLY A 97 20.19 -18.29 -3.03
CA GLY A 97 19.84 -19.73 -2.96
C GLY A 97 18.61 -20.05 -2.11
N THR A 98 17.74 -19.06 -1.86
CA THR A 98 16.64 -19.17 -0.90
C THR A 98 15.54 -20.12 -1.36
N ASN A 99 14.85 -20.73 -0.38
CA ASN A 99 13.80 -21.73 -0.56
C ASN A 99 12.71 -21.29 -1.57
N HIS A 100 12.46 -22.15 -2.56
CA HIS A 100 11.37 -22.06 -3.54
C HIS A 100 10.02 -21.66 -2.91
N ASN A 101 9.73 -22.17 -1.71
CA ASN A 101 8.47 -21.96 -1.00
C ASN A 101 8.22 -20.49 -0.63
N LEU A 102 9.27 -19.74 -0.26
CA LEU A 102 9.14 -18.31 0.08
C LEU A 102 8.72 -17.50 -1.14
N ARG A 103 9.35 -17.78 -2.28
CA ARG A 103 9.05 -17.12 -3.55
C ARG A 103 7.62 -17.43 -3.99
N GLU A 104 7.24 -18.71 -3.99
CA GLU A 104 5.90 -19.11 -4.41
C GLU A 104 4.81 -18.48 -3.52
N ARG A 105 5.05 -18.43 -2.20
CA ARG A 105 4.13 -17.77 -1.25
C ARG A 105 3.99 -16.28 -1.54
N LEU A 106 5.11 -15.57 -1.72
CA LEU A 106 5.10 -14.15 -2.05
C LEU A 106 4.30 -13.89 -3.33
N MET A 107 4.57 -14.65 -4.39
CA MET A 107 3.89 -14.49 -5.69
C MET A 107 2.38 -14.70 -5.56
N LYS A 108 1.94 -15.78 -4.90
CA LYS A 108 0.51 -16.04 -4.68
C LYS A 108 -0.16 -14.95 -3.87
N CYS A 109 0.50 -14.45 -2.82
CA CYS A 109 -0.04 -13.35 -2.03
C CYS A 109 -0.20 -12.07 -2.87
N VAL A 110 0.86 -11.65 -3.55
CA VAL A 110 0.83 -10.41 -4.34
C VAL A 110 -0.20 -10.54 -5.46
N GLN A 111 -0.31 -11.71 -6.10
CA GLN A 111 -1.35 -11.99 -7.09
C GLN A 111 -2.77 -11.78 -6.53
N GLU A 112 -3.05 -12.33 -5.34
CA GLU A 112 -4.34 -12.14 -4.66
C GLU A 112 -4.55 -10.67 -4.25
N ALA A 113 -3.55 -10.02 -3.66
CA ALA A 113 -3.57 -8.63 -3.23
C ALA A 113 -3.85 -7.67 -4.39
N MET A 114 -3.20 -7.88 -5.55
CA MET A 114 -3.35 -7.04 -6.73
C MET A 114 -4.78 -7.04 -7.28
N VAL A 115 -5.59 -8.07 -7.03
CA VAL A 115 -7.02 -8.04 -7.39
C VAL A 115 -7.76 -6.99 -6.57
N TYR A 116 -7.47 -6.87 -5.28
CA TYR A 116 -8.10 -5.89 -4.40
C TYR A 116 -7.49 -4.49 -4.57
N ILE A 117 -6.16 -4.39 -4.65
CA ILE A 117 -5.48 -3.09 -4.79
C ILE A 117 -5.97 -2.36 -6.05
N ARG A 118 -6.00 -3.04 -7.20
CA ARG A 118 -6.50 -2.42 -8.44
C ARG A 118 -7.95 -1.97 -8.31
N PHE A 119 -8.78 -2.79 -7.66
CA PHE A 119 -10.17 -2.47 -7.44
C PHE A 119 -10.35 -1.25 -6.53
N VAL A 120 -9.58 -1.20 -5.43
CA VAL A 120 -9.57 -0.08 -4.49
C VAL A 120 -9.14 1.20 -5.20
N GLU A 121 -8.02 1.17 -5.91
CA GLU A 121 -7.55 2.32 -6.65
C GLU A 121 -8.53 2.78 -7.71
N GLU A 122 -9.13 1.87 -8.49
CA GLU A 122 -10.11 2.24 -9.52
C GLU A 122 -11.34 2.94 -8.95
N LYS A 123 -11.76 2.57 -7.74
CA LYS A 123 -12.92 3.20 -7.09
C LYS A 123 -12.58 4.51 -6.36
N LEU A 124 -11.32 4.71 -5.98
CA LEU A 124 -10.87 5.95 -5.33
C LEU A 124 -10.34 7.00 -6.32
N ASP A 125 -9.79 6.58 -7.46
CA ASP A 125 -9.18 7.44 -8.51
C ASP A 125 -10.25 8.07 -9.43
N GLN A 126 -11.12 8.91 -8.86
CA GLN A 126 -12.25 9.53 -9.59
C GLN A 126 -11.79 10.53 -10.68
N ASP A 127 -10.66 11.19 -10.48
CA ASP A 127 -10.07 12.15 -11.43
C ASP A 127 -9.15 11.47 -12.47
N GLY A 128 -8.92 10.17 -12.33
CA GLY A 128 -8.03 9.39 -13.19
C GLY A 128 -6.56 9.83 -13.09
N SER A 129 -6.17 10.57 -12.05
CA SER A 129 -4.80 11.04 -11.83
C SER A 129 -3.80 9.88 -11.74
N LEU A 130 -4.20 8.74 -11.18
CA LEU A 130 -3.34 7.56 -10.99
C LEU A 130 -3.39 6.56 -12.13
N THR A 131 -4.17 6.81 -13.18
CA THR A 131 -4.36 5.88 -14.31
C THR A 131 -3.05 5.40 -14.93
N THR A 132 -2.08 6.30 -15.15
CA THR A 132 -0.81 5.94 -15.79
C THR A 132 0.10 5.14 -14.86
N LEU A 133 0.07 5.43 -13.55
CA LEU A 133 0.76 4.62 -12.54
C LEU A 133 0.18 3.21 -12.44
N ARG A 134 -1.15 3.07 -12.46
CA ARG A 134 -1.81 1.75 -12.48
C ARG A 134 -1.42 0.94 -13.71
N LYS A 135 -1.36 1.57 -14.88
CA LYS A 135 -0.86 0.94 -16.12
C LYS A 135 0.60 0.50 -15.98
N ALA A 136 1.45 1.32 -15.37
CA ALA A 136 2.85 0.95 -15.09
C ALA A 136 2.93 -0.28 -14.19
N ALA A 137 2.16 -0.31 -13.10
CA ALA A 137 2.11 -1.44 -12.19
C ALA A 137 1.64 -2.73 -12.89
N GLN A 138 0.63 -2.64 -13.75
CA GLN A 138 0.12 -3.78 -14.52
C GLN A 138 1.17 -4.33 -15.51
N ILE A 139 1.85 -3.45 -16.25
CA ILE A 139 2.90 -3.83 -17.20
C ILE A 139 4.04 -4.55 -16.47
N VAL A 140 4.48 -4.01 -15.33
CA VAL A 140 5.51 -4.64 -14.51
C VAL A 140 5.03 -5.99 -13.98
N TRP A 141 3.85 -6.04 -13.36
CA TRP A 141 3.33 -7.25 -12.73
C TRP A 141 3.23 -8.43 -13.69
N VAL A 142 2.67 -8.23 -14.90
CA VAL A 142 2.53 -9.31 -15.89
C VAL A 142 3.88 -9.93 -16.25
N ARG A 143 4.94 -9.11 -16.39
CA ARG A 143 6.28 -9.59 -16.73
C ARG A 143 6.99 -10.26 -15.55
N VAL A 144 6.76 -9.76 -14.34
CA VAL A 144 7.31 -10.33 -13.11
C VAL A 144 6.67 -11.69 -12.83
N ASP A 145 5.35 -11.78 -12.92
CA ASP A 145 4.56 -12.98 -12.64
C ASP A 145 4.86 -14.13 -13.60
N LEU A 146 4.93 -13.84 -14.90
CA LEU A 146 5.13 -14.87 -15.92
C LEU A 146 6.61 -15.23 -16.16
N HIS A 147 7.52 -14.26 -15.99
CA HIS A 147 8.88 -14.41 -16.49
C HIS A 147 9.98 -13.98 -15.52
N TYR A 148 9.64 -13.50 -14.32
CA TYR A 148 10.59 -12.87 -13.40
C TYR A 148 11.38 -11.74 -14.07
N LYS A 149 10.73 -11.00 -14.97
CA LYS A 149 11.34 -9.89 -15.70
C LYS A 149 10.77 -8.56 -15.27
N TRP A 150 11.62 -7.56 -15.14
CA TRP A 150 11.23 -6.17 -14.94
C TRP A 150 11.84 -5.31 -16.04
N LEU A 151 11.00 -4.66 -16.86
CA LEU A 151 11.45 -3.84 -18.01
C LEU A 151 12.52 -4.57 -18.87
N ASP A 152 12.21 -5.83 -19.20
CA ASP A 152 13.04 -6.78 -19.95
C ASP A 152 14.32 -7.27 -19.25
N LEU A 153 14.63 -6.76 -18.06
CA LEU A 153 15.69 -7.26 -17.19
C LEU A 153 15.27 -8.58 -16.53
N ASP A 154 16.07 -9.63 -16.67
CA ASP A 154 15.87 -10.89 -15.95
C ASP A 154 16.34 -10.73 -14.50
N LEU A 155 15.39 -10.67 -13.56
CA LEU A 155 15.67 -10.44 -12.13
C LEU A 155 16.53 -11.55 -11.53
N ARG A 156 16.50 -12.75 -12.12
CA ARG A 156 17.29 -13.91 -11.67
C ARG A 156 18.77 -13.78 -12.00
N LYS A 157 19.13 -12.85 -12.89
CA LYS A 157 20.50 -12.60 -13.35
C LYS A 157 21.10 -11.33 -12.75
N MET A 158 20.42 -10.71 -11.79
CA MET A 158 20.91 -9.49 -11.14
C MET A 158 22.04 -9.75 -10.14
N GLY A 159 22.17 -10.99 -9.69
CA GLY A 159 23.37 -11.48 -9.03
C GLY A 159 24.55 -11.65 -10.00
N LYS A 160 25.73 -11.16 -9.63
CA LYS A 160 26.98 -11.44 -10.36
C LYS A 160 27.53 -12.80 -9.93
N LYS A 161 27.58 -13.76 -10.86
CA LYS A 161 28.33 -15.02 -10.68
C LYS A 161 29.75 -14.75 -10.19
N GLY A 162 30.05 -15.11 -8.94
CA GLY A 162 31.41 -15.18 -8.41
C GLY A 162 31.73 -14.28 -7.20
N GLU A 163 30.82 -13.41 -6.75
CA GLU A 163 30.98 -12.62 -5.52
C GLU A 163 29.91 -13.03 -4.48
N GLU A 164 30.13 -12.77 -3.18
CA GLU A 164 29.06 -12.89 -2.18
C GLU A 164 27.95 -11.86 -2.47
N GLU A 165 26.86 -12.33 -3.08
CA GLU A 165 25.75 -11.49 -3.54
C GLU A 165 24.90 -11.00 -2.36
N THR A 166 25.35 -9.96 -1.68
CA THR A 166 24.57 -9.34 -0.61
C THR A 166 23.35 -8.57 -1.16
N PRO A 167 22.24 -8.45 -0.40
CA PRO A 167 21.10 -7.62 -0.80
C PRO A 167 21.49 -6.18 -1.15
N GLY A 168 22.48 -5.60 -0.46
CA GLY A 168 22.98 -4.25 -0.74
C GLY A 168 23.61 -4.11 -2.13
N ILE A 169 24.35 -5.12 -2.61
CA ILE A 169 24.93 -5.11 -3.97
C ILE A 169 23.82 -5.20 -5.02
N ILE A 170 22.81 -6.05 -4.78
CA ILE A 170 21.66 -6.22 -5.69
C ILE A 170 20.84 -4.93 -5.76
N LEU A 171 20.58 -4.29 -4.61
CA LEU A 171 19.88 -3.00 -4.54
C LEU A 171 20.65 -1.90 -5.28
N LYS A 172 21.97 -1.80 -5.09
CA LYS A 172 22.81 -0.84 -5.83
C LYS A 172 22.75 -1.10 -7.34
N SER A 173 22.85 -2.36 -7.75
CA SER A 173 22.82 -2.77 -9.15
C SER A 173 21.46 -2.50 -9.80
N LEU A 174 20.36 -2.87 -9.14
CA LEU A 174 19.00 -2.57 -9.58
C LEU A 174 18.74 -1.07 -9.64
N SER A 175 19.18 -0.31 -8.64
CA SER A 175 19.01 1.15 -8.62
C SER A 175 19.77 1.83 -9.76
N ALA A 176 21.03 1.45 -10.00
CA ALA A 176 21.82 1.97 -11.12
C ALA A 176 21.16 1.64 -12.46
N GLU A 177 20.70 0.40 -12.60
CA GLU A 177 20.05 -0.07 -13.82
C GLU A 177 18.66 0.57 -14.05
N ALA A 178 17.94 0.88 -12.97
CA ALA A 178 16.71 1.66 -13.00
C ALA A 178 16.95 3.10 -13.45
N LYS A 179 17.97 3.75 -12.90
CA LYS A 179 18.39 5.08 -13.34
C LYS A 179 18.82 5.09 -14.80
N ARG A 180 19.59 4.08 -15.25
CA ARG A 180 20.00 3.93 -16.66
C ARG A 180 18.79 3.80 -17.58
N ARG A 181 17.84 2.90 -17.25
CA ARG A 181 16.60 2.73 -18.02
C ARG A 181 15.73 3.98 -18.03
N TYR A 182 15.61 4.66 -16.89
CA TYR A 182 14.90 5.93 -16.80
C TYR A 182 15.44 6.94 -17.82
N ILE A 183 16.77 7.15 -17.84
CA ILE A 183 17.43 8.07 -18.78
C ILE A 183 17.22 7.61 -20.23
N GLU A 184 17.35 6.31 -20.50
CA GLU A 184 17.15 5.74 -21.84
C GLU A 184 15.73 5.98 -22.37
N TYR A 185 14.71 5.68 -21.56
CA TYR A 185 13.32 5.92 -21.94
C TYR A 185 13.00 7.41 -22.02
N LYS A 186 13.55 8.22 -21.12
CA LYS A 186 13.41 9.67 -21.18
C LYS A 186 13.97 10.26 -22.47
N ASN A 187 15.12 9.78 -22.93
CA ASN A 187 15.70 10.26 -24.18
C ASN A 187 14.89 9.81 -25.41
N LYS A 188 14.26 8.63 -25.36
CA LYS A 188 13.39 8.11 -26.43
C LYS A 188 12.04 8.82 -26.48
N ASP A 189 11.46 9.10 -25.31
CA ASP A 189 10.13 9.70 -25.14
C ASP A 189 10.21 11.13 -24.58
N ALA A 190 11.24 11.90 -24.96
CA ALA A 190 11.53 13.21 -24.39
C ALA A 190 10.35 14.19 -24.54
N ALA A 191 9.70 14.16 -25.70
CA ALA A 191 8.50 14.95 -25.97
C ALA A 191 7.34 14.57 -25.03
N ALA A 192 7.15 13.28 -24.74
CA ALA A 192 6.07 12.83 -23.87
C ALA A 192 6.27 13.25 -22.41
N ILE A 193 7.51 13.24 -21.90
CA ILE A 193 7.81 13.78 -20.56
C ILE A 193 7.65 15.30 -20.55
N PHE A 194 8.14 16.00 -21.57
CA PHE A 194 8.08 17.45 -21.63
C PHE A 194 6.63 17.95 -21.68
N LEU A 195 5.76 17.27 -22.44
CA LEU A 195 4.34 17.61 -22.59
C LEU A 195 3.47 17.07 -21.44
N ALA A 196 3.96 16.17 -20.60
CA ALA A 196 3.20 15.67 -19.46
C ALA A 196 2.86 16.80 -18.48
N GLU A 197 1.58 16.93 -18.16
CA GLU A 197 0.99 17.90 -17.22
C GLU A 197 1.56 17.77 -15.80
N SER A 198 1.87 16.53 -15.39
CA SER A 198 2.49 16.23 -14.10
C SER A 198 3.35 14.97 -14.17
N PRO A 199 4.27 14.77 -13.22
CA PRO A 199 5.06 13.54 -13.14
C PRO A 199 4.22 12.25 -13.10
N SER A 200 3.03 12.28 -12.50
CA SER A 200 2.11 11.14 -12.45
C SER A 200 1.57 10.71 -13.82
N LYS A 201 1.66 11.59 -14.84
CA LYS A 201 1.25 11.30 -16.22
C LYS A 201 2.41 10.84 -17.11
N TRP A 202 3.63 10.68 -16.58
CA TRP A 202 4.76 10.17 -17.34
C TRP A 202 4.51 8.79 -17.96
N PRO A 203 5.20 8.43 -19.05
CA PRO A 203 5.03 7.12 -19.68
C PRO A 203 5.25 5.96 -18.68
N PRO A 204 4.49 4.86 -18.79
CA PRO A 204 4.53 3.76 -17.82
C PRO A 204 5.91 3.16 -17.54
N LYS A 205 6.78 3.06 -18.56
CA LYS A 205 8.15 2.53 -18.40
C LYS A 205 9.04 3.45 -17.56
N ILE A 206 8.83 4.76 -17.67
CA ILE A 206 9.55 5.78 -16.91
C ILE A 206 9.09 5.75 -15.44
N LEU A 207 7.77 5.65 -15.20
CA LEU A 207 7.22 5.48 -13.86
C LEU A 207 7.72 4.21 -13.18
N ALA A 208 7.74 3.08 -13.91
CA ALA A 208 8.27 1.82 -13.41
C ALA A 208 9.77 1.89 -13.08
N ALA A 209 10.56 2.56 -13.93
CA ALA A 209 11.98 2.81 -13.68
C ALA A 209 12.19 3.69 -12.44
N ASN A 210 11.46 4.79 -12.34
CA ASN A 210 11.54 5.70 -11.20
C ASN A 210 11.18 5.00 -9.88
N SER A 211 10.12 4.19 -9.89
CA SER A 211 9.67 3.46 -8.69
C SER A 211 10.74 2.50 -8.16
N ILE A 212 11.36 1.65 -8.99
CA ILE A 212 12.45 0.77 -8.53
C ILE A 212 13.66 1.59 -8.09
N TYR A 213 14.02 2.66 -8.82
CA TYR A 213 15.14 3.52 -8.43
C TYR A 213 14.93 4.08 -7.02
N ARG A 214 13.77 4.69 -6.75
CA ARG A 214 13.46 5.31 -5.47
C ARG A 214 13.38 4.30 -4.34
N ILE A 215 12.71 3.16 -4.58
CA ILE A 215 12.57 2.12 -3.56
C ILE A 215 13.95 1.53 -3.23
N CYS A 216 14.77 1.19 -4.22
CA CYS A 216 16.11 0.69 -3.95
C CYS A 216 16.98 1.70 -3.18
N GLN A 217 16.95 2.98 -3.53
CA GLN A 217 17.72 4.02 -2.80
C GLN A 217 17.23 4.20 -1.37
N SER A 218 15.91 4.21 -1.15
CA SER A 218 15.32 4.32 0.18
C SER A 218 15.72 3.14 1.06
N LEU A 219 15.63 1.92 0.52
CA LEU A 219 16.04 0.71 1.22
C LEU A 219 17.54 0.68 1.51
N LEU A 220 18.38 1.18 0.60
CA LEU A 220 19.82 1.31 0.83
C LEU A 220 20.14 2.24 2.00
N GLN A 221 19.33 3.29 2.23
CA GLN A 221 19.48 4.19 3.38
C GLN A 221 19.06 3.52 4.71
N LEU A 222 18.18 2.51 4.65
CA LEU A 222 17.73 1.75 5.82
C LEU A 222 18.70 0.62 6.21
N LEU A 223 19.66 0.27 5.35
CA LEU A 223 20.69 -0.72 5.69
C LEU A 223 21.62 -0.14 6.77
N PRO A 224 21.90 -0.87 7.87
CA PRO A 224 22.87 -0.45 8.88
C PRO A 224 24.24 -0.22 8.23
N LEU A 225 24.78 0.98 8.45
CA LEU A 225 26.21 1.23 8.36
C LEU A 225 26.83 0.52 9.57
N GLU A 226 27.44 -0.64 9.37
CA GLU A 226 28.28 -1.37 10.34
C GLU A 226 27.57 -1.95 11.59
N SER A 227 27.15 -3.22 11.51
CA SER A 227 27.40 -4.17 12.60
C SER A 227 27.42 -5.60 12.06
N ALA A 228 28.65 -6.07 11.82
CA ALA A 228 28.94 -7.49 11.75
C ALA A 228 28.86 -8.06 13.16
N GLU A 229 27.98 -9.03 13.37
CA GLU A 229 28.22 -10.30 14.07
C GLU A 229 26.86 -10.95 14.42
N ASN A 230 26.63 -12.12 13.80
CA ASN A 230 25.67 -13.16 14.22
C ASN A 230 24.16 -12.91 14.03
N GLN A 231 23.70 -12.93 12.77
CA GLN A 231 22.68 -13.86 12.22
C GLN A 231 22.08 -13.31 10.91
N ASP A 232 22.13 -14.12 9.84
CA ASP A 232 21.26 -14.14 8.65
C ASP A 232 20.65 -12.81 8.15
N TRP A 233 21.42 -11.71 8.17
CA TRP A 233 21.00 -10.37 7.77
C TRP A 233 20.46 -10.31 6.33
N GLN A 234 20.94 -11.21 5.46
CA GLN A 234 20.46 -11.31 4.09
C GLN A 234 19.03 -11.84 4.02
N SER A 235 18.68 -12.84 4.83
CA SER A 235 17.30 -13.34 4.93
C SER A 235 16.38 -12.33 5.60
N SER A 236 16.88 -11.56 6.57
CA SER A 236 16.14 -10.45 7.20
C SER A 236 15.71 -9.38 6.18
N ASN A 237 16.55 -9.03 5.21
CA ASN A 237 16.18 -8.08 4.15
C ASN A 237 15.11 -8.63 3.19
N LYS A 238 15.17 -9.92 2.83
CA LYS A 238 14.12 -10.54 1.99
C LYS A 238 12.76 -10.50 2.68
N ILE A 239 12.75 -10.86 3.95
CA ILE A 239 11.57 -10.83 4.81
C ILE A 239 11.08 -9.38 4.98
N MET A 240 11.98 -8.40 5.06
CA MET A 240 11.63 -6.99 5.10
C MET A 240 10.88 -6.56 3.83
N PHE A 241 11.31 -6.95 2.63
CA PHE A 241 10.60 -6.58 1.41
C PHE A 241 9.22 -7.23 1.30
N GLU A 242 9.10 -8.51 1.68
CA GLU A 242 7.81 -9.19 1.79
C GLU A 242 6.91 -8.45 2.80
N ARG A 243 7.45 -8.10 3.97
CA ARG A 243 6.75 -7.37 5.01
C ARG A 243 6.26 -6.01 4.53
N LEU A 244 7.12 -5.21 3.92
CA LEU A 244 6.77 -3.89 3.37
C LEU A 244 5.69 -4.00 2.29
N SER A 245 5.81 -4.96 1.37
CA SER A 245 4.80 -5.21 0.34
C SER A 245 3.44 -5.54 0.98
N ASN A 246 3.45 -6.38 2.01
CA ASN A 246 2.25 -6.74 2.76
C ASN A 246 1.69 -5.58 3.58
N MET A 247 2.54 -4.67 4.09
CA MET A 247 2.10 -3.48 4.80
C MET A 247 1.39 -2.49 3.90
N ILE A 248 1.94 -2.24 2.72
CA ILE A 248 1.32 -1.40 1.71
C ILE A 248 0.00 -2.02 1.26
N ALA A 249 -0.02 -3.33 0.99
CA ALA A 249 -1.25 -4.04 0.64
C ALA A 249 -2.30 -3.98 1.76
N GLY A 250 -1.93 -4.27 3.01
CA GLY A 250 -2.86 -4.22 4.15
C GLY A 250 -3.42 -2.82 4.40
N ALA A 251 -2.57 -1.78 4.29
CA ALA A 251 -2.99 -0.39 4.38
C ALA A 251 -3.98 0.01 3.26
N CYS A 252 -3.76 -0.47 2.03
CA CYS A 252 -4.69 -0.28 0.93
C CYS A 252 -6.09 -0.88 1.25
N LEU A 253 -6.12 -2.08 1.84
CA LEU A 253 -7.35 -2.83 2.11
C LEU A 253 -8.25 -2.19 3.18
N THR A 254 -7.73 -1.27 4.01
CA THR A 254 -8.56 -0.51 4.97
C THR A 254 -9.63 0.35 4.28
N ASN A 255 -9.49 0.59 2.98
CA ASN A 255 -10.47 1.32 2.17
C ASN A 255 -11.64 0.46 1.70
N LEU A 256 -11.57 -0.87 1.82
CA LEU A 256 -12.64 -1.78 1.36
C LEU A 256 -14.01 -1.52 2.00
N PRO A 257 -14.17 -1.32 3.32
CA PRO A 257 -15.46 -1.01 3.92
C PRO A 257 -16.10 0.24 3.29
N HIS A 258 -15.29 1.28 3.07
CA HIS A 258 -15.75 2.51 2.45
C HIS A 258 -16.22 2.28 1.00
N ILE A 259 -15.43 1.55 0.20
CA ILE A 259 -15.78 1.27 -1.20
C ILE A 259 -17.05 0.42 -1.30
N ILE A 260 -17.19 -0.61 -0.47
CA ILE A 260 -18.41 -1.43 -0.42
C ILE A 260 -19.62 -0.55 -0.09
N CYS A 261 -19.48 0.33 0.91
CA CYS A 261 -20.54 1.27 1.27
C CYS A 261 -20.90 2.19 0.10
N THR A 262 -19.93 2.79 -0.59
CA THR A 262 -20.18 3.66 -1.75
C THR A 262 -20.90 2.91 -2.87
N LEU A 263 -20.53 1.66 -3.15
CA LEU A 263 -21.19 0.84 -4.16
C LEU A 263 -22.66 0.56 -3.83
N CYS A 264 -22.98 0.34 -2.54
CA CYS A 264 -24.36 0.14 -2.10
C CYS A 264 -25.24 1.39 -2.22
N HIS A 265 -24.64 2.58 -2.16
CA HIS A 265 -25.33 3.87 -2.21
C HIS A 265 -25.33 4.51 -3.61
N GLN A 266 -25.03 3.74 -4.67
CA GLN A 266 -25.03 4.27 -6.03
C GLN A 266 -26.44 4.78 -6.41
N SER A 267 -26.53 6.06 -6.76
CA SER A 267 -27.80 6.78 -6.93
C SER A 267 -28.41 6.62 -8.33
N SER A 268 -27.60 6.32 -9.35
CA SER A 268 -28.10 6.08 -10.71
C SER A 268 -28.83 4.74 -10.78
N MET A 269 -30.12 4.76 -11.11
CA MET A 269 -30.94 3.54 -11.22
C MET A 269 -30.35 2.53 -12.23
N GLU A 270 -29.77 3.03 -13.32
CA GLU A 270 -29.17 2.22 -14.40
C GLU A 270 -27.95 1.40 -13.93
N GLU A 271 -27.18 1.91 -12.98
CA GLU A 271 -25.97 1.23 -12.48
C GLU A 271 -26.15 0.58 -11.12
N ARG A 272 -27.22 0.94 -10.39
CA ARG A 272 -27.45 0.51 -9.00
C ARG A 272 -27.47 -1.00 -8.85
N GLU A 273 -28.18 -1.73 -9.72
CA GLU A 273 -28.23 -3.20 -9.67
C GLU A 273 -26.83 -3.82 -9.83
N LYS A 274 -26.06 -3.39 -10.83
CA LYS A 274 -24.69 -3.87 -11.06
C LYS A 274 -23.77 -3.52 -9.90
N SER A 275 -23.89 -2.31 -9.36
CA SER A 275 -23.10 -1.82 -8.24
C SER A 275 -23.37 -2.59 -6.95
N VAL A 276 -24.65 -2.82 -6.62
CA VAL A 276 -25.06 -3.60 -5.43
C VAL A 276 -24.64 -5.08 -5.57
N ARG A 277 -24.75 -5.68 -6.76
CA ARG A 277 -24.23 -7.04 -7.02
C ARG A 277 -22.72 -7.13 -6.82
N LEU A 278 -21.98 -6.14 -7.32
CA LEU A 278 -20.54 -6.05 -7.14
C LEU A 278 -20.17 -5.89 -5.65
N ALA A 279 -20.90 -5.03 -4.91
CA ALA A 279 -20.74 -4.86 -3.47
C ALA A 279 -21.00 -6.16 -2.69
N THR A 280 -22.10 -6.85 -2.94
CA THR A 280 -22.45 -8.11 -2.27
C THR A 280 -21.45 -9.23 -2.57
N MET A 281 -21.01 -9.35 -3.84
CA MET A 281 -19.94 -10.29 -4.20
C MET A 281 -18.62 -9.94 -3.50
N LEU A 282 -18.25 -8.66 -3.48
CA LEU A 282 -17.02 -8.20 -2.82
C LEU A 282 -17.08 -8.40 -1.31
N LEU A 283 -18.23 -8.15 -0.68
CA LEU A 283 -18.47 -8.41 0.73
C LEU A 283 -18.24 -9.89 1.06
N GLY A 284 -18.79 -10.81 0.25
CA GLY A 284 -18.52 -12.23 0.41
C GLY A 284 -17.04 -12.58 0.21
N LYS A 285 -16.38 -11.99 -0.79
CA LYS A 285 -14.99 -12.28 -1.13
C LYS A 285 -13.98 -11.71 -0.13
N ALA A 286 -14.27 -10.54 0.44
CA ALA A 286 -13.43 -9.82 1.38
C ALA A 286 -13.83 -10.06 2.85
N GLY A 287 -14.85 -10.88 3.12
CA GLY A 287 -15.44 -11.03 4.45
C GLY A 287 -14.42 -11.22 5.57
N LYS A 288 -13.49 -12.16 5.42
CA LYS A 288 -12.41 -12.40 6.39
C LYS A 288 -11.41 -11.24 6.51
N ILE A 289 -11.14 -10.53 5.42
CA ILE A 289 -10.30 -9.32 5.45
C ILE A 289 -11.02 -8.24 6.28
N LEU A 290 -12.30 -8.02 6.02
CA LEU A 290 -13.10 -7.00 6.71
C LEU A 290 -13.23 -7.30 8.21
N GLU A 291 -13.52 -8.56 8.55
CA GLU A 291 -13.52 -9.07 9.91
C GLU A 291 -12.16 -8.81 10.59
N PHE A 292 -11.07 -9.21 9.95
CA PHE A 292 -9.73 -8.99 10.46
C PHE A 292 -9.39 -7.50 10.68
N LEU A 293 -9.73 -6.64 9.72
CA LEU A 293 -9.49 -5.19 9.81
C LEU A 293 -10.35 -4.54 10.91
N SER A 294 -11.55 -5.05 11.17
CA SER A 294 -12.42 -4.52 12.23
C SER A 294 -11.81 -4.62 13.63
N TYR A 295 -10.96 -5.64 13.86
CA TYR A 295 -10.23 -5.82 15.12
C TYR A 295 -8.96 -4.97 15.24
N LYS A 296 -8.54 -4.31 14.16
CA LYS A 296 -7.32 -3.48 14.11
C LYS A 296 -7.67 -2.05 13.68
N PRO A 297 -8.41 -1.29 14.49
CA PRO A 297 -8.79 0.07 14.13
C PRO A 297 -7.55 0.96 13.94
N LEU A 298 -7.67 1.92 13.02
CA LEU A 298 -6.67 2.97 12.85
C LEU A 298 -6.52 3.76 14.17
N PRO A 299 -5.32 4.29 14.47
CA PRO A 299 -5.13 5.15 15.64
C PRO A 299 -6.13 6.31 15.65
N SER A 300 -6.69 6.65 16.81
CA SER A 300 -7.72 7.70 16.97
C SER A 300 -7.29 9.09 16.51
N ALA A 301 -5.98 9.34 16.38
CA ALA A 301 -5.41 10.55 15.78
C ALA A 301 -5.70 10.69 14.26
N CYS A 302 -6.14 9.61 13.61
CA CYS A 302 -6.52 9.57 12.21
C CYS A 302 -7.89 10.23 11.99
N ARG A 303 -7.93 11.56 11.97
CA ARG A 303 -9.16 12.34 11.67
C ARG A 303 -9.48 12.42 10.18
N THR A 304 -8.47 12.19 9.32
CA THR A 304 -8.58 12.21 7.85
C THR A 304 -8.68 10.80 7.30
N ARG A 305 -9.50 10.59 6.26
CA ARG A 305 -9.58 9.29 5.57
C ARG A 305 -8.27 9.03 4.83
N LEU A 306 -7.61 7.90 5.09
CA LEU A 306 -6.34 7.52 4.47
C LEU A 306 -6.54 6.73 3.17
N THR A 307 -7.05 7.41 2.16
CA THR A 307 -7.42 6.83 0.85
C THR A 307 -6.22 6.51 -0.02
N HIS A 308 -5.21 7.37 0.00
CA HIS A 308 -4.01 7.25 -0.81
C HIS A 308 -2.82 6.90 0.07
N ILE A 309 -1.85 6.21 -0.52
CA ILE A 309 -0.62 5.82 0.17
C ILE A 309 0.16 7.05 0.68
N ASP A 310 0.10 8.17 -0.04
CA ASP A 310 0.74 9.42 0.41
C ASP A 310 0.05 10.03 1.64
N ASP A 311 -1.25 9.77 1.86
CA ASP A 311 -1.95 10.18 3.09
C ASP A 311 -1.38 9.43 4.30
N TRP A 312 -1.10 8.13 4.15
CA TRP A 312 -0.46 7.31 5.18
C TRP A 312 0.95 7.82 5.51
N ARG A 313 1.74 8.15 4.47
CA ARG A 313 3.09 8.71 4.65
C ARG A 313 3.06 10.06 5.34
N ALA A 314 2.15 10.96 4.93
CA ALA A 314 1.99 12.27 5.54
C ALA A 314 1.60 12.16 7.03
N LEU A 315 0.65 11.29 7.37
CA LEU A 315 0.25 11.06 8.76
C LEU A 315 1.40 10.50 9.60
N SER A 316 2.16 9.55 9.05
CA SER A 316 3.30 8.96 9.75
C SER A 316 4.36 10.01 10.11
N LYS A 317 4.72 10.87 9.16
CA LYS A 317 5.65 12.00 9.40
C LYS A 317 5.11 12.98 10.45
N GLN A 318 3.81 13.25 10.45
CA GLN A 318 3.19 14.10 11.48
C GLN A 318 3.31 13.47 12.88
N MET A 319 3.10 12.16 12.99
CA MET A 319 3.28 11.46 14.26
C MET A 319 4.73 11.57 14.72
N ASP A 320 5.71 11.20 13.90
CA ASP A 320 7.14 11.27 14.24
C ASP A 320 7.55 12.67 14.75
N ASN A 321 7.10 13.72 14.07
CA ASN A 321 7.36 15.10 14.46
C ASN A 321 6.72 15.47 15.82
N GLN A 322 5.52 14.98 16.11
CA GLN A 322 4.87 15.19 17.41
C GLN A 322 5.62 14.47 18.56
N TRP A 323 6.08 13.24 18.33
CA TRP A 323 6.91 12.50 19.29
C TRP A 323 8.22 13.23 19.58
N HIS A 324 8.90 13.74 18.55
CA HIS A 324 10.12 14.53 18.70
C HIS A 324 9.89 15.86 19.44
N CYS A 325 8.77 16.56 19.18
CA CYS A 325 8.40 17.79 19.89
C CYS A 325 8.06 17.54 21.37
N ASN A 326 7.33 16.47 21.68
CA ASN A 326 6.97 16.12 23.05
C ASN A 326 8.20 15.67 23.87
N SER A 327 9.14 14.96 23.24
CA SER A 327 10.44 14.60 23.84
C SER A 327 11.33 15.82 24.13
N ARG A 328 11.30 16.85 23.26
CA ARG A 328 12.00 18.12 23.53
C ARG A 328 11.35 18.93 24.64
N ARG A 329 10.01 18.99 24.69
CA ARG A 329 9.27 19.70 25.76
C ARG A 329 9.49 19.09 27.14
N SER A 330 9.56 17.76 27.23
CA SER A 330 9.86 17.06 28.48
C SER A 330 11.33 17.21 28.93
N ARG A 331 12.26 17.50 28.00
CA ARG A 331 13.63 17.91 28.34
C ARG A 331 13.71 19.38 28.81
N THR A 332 12.93 20.29 28.25
CA THR A 332 12.93 21.71 28.69
C THR A 332 12.24 21.94 30.04
N HIS A 333 11.34 21.05 30.47
CA HIS A 333 10.73 21.11 31.80
C HIS A 333 11.61 20.56 32.94
N LYS A 334 12.72 19.87 32.64
CA LYS A 334 13.67 19.40 33.67
C LYS A 334 14.73 20.43 34.08
N ASN A 335 14.80 21.59 33.43
CA ASN A 335 15.81 22.63 33.69
C ASN A 335 15.27 23.94 34.30
N LYS A 336 14.09 23.91 34.92
CA LYS A 336 13.65 25.01 35.80
C LYS A 336 13.28 24.46 37.17
N ALA A 337 14.27 24.39 38.05
CA ALA A 337 14.01 24.37 39.48
C ALA A 337 13.48 25.76 39.89
N PRO A 338 12.32 25.86 40.56
CA PRO A 338 12.01 27.04 41.35
C PRO A 338 12.64 26.87 42.74
N ALA A 339 13.39 27.88 43.16
CA ALA A 339 13.81 28.07 44.53
C ALA A 339 12.61 28.46 45.42
N GLY A 340 12.57 27.96 46.65
CA GLY A 340 11.96 28.66 47.78
C GLY A 340 10.72 28.04 48.45
N CYS A 341 10.94 27.55 49.68
CA CYS A 341 10.07 27.45 50.88
C CYS A 341 8.69 26.73 50.87
N SER A 342 8.62 25.65 51.68
CA SER A 342 7.80 25.43 52.92
C SER A 342 6.50 26.24 53.07
N SER A 343 5.34 25.74 53.52
CA SER A 343 4.95 24.61 54.40
C SER A 343 3.43 24.39 54.32
N ASP A 344 3.00 23.18 54.68
CA ASP A 344 1.73 22.75 55.30
C ASP A 344 0.38 23.33 54.85
N LEU A 345 -0.54 22.43 54.45
CA LEU A 345 -1.86 22.30 55.11
C LEU A 345 -2.61 21.04 54.63
N TYR A 346 -2.96 20.21 55.61
CA TYR A 346 -3.88 19.08 55.56
C TYR A 346 -5.28 19.50 55.08
N LEU A 347 -5.98 18.61 54.37
CA LEU A 347 -7.43 18.50 54.46
C LEU A 347 -7.89 17.04 54.37
N THR A 348 -8.65 16.67 55.40
CA THR A 348 -9.19 15.38 55.77
C THR A 348 -10.38 15.00 54.90
N ILE A 349 -10.57 13.68 54.75
CA ILE A 349 -11.73 13.04 54.12
C ILE A 349 -12.92 13.10 55.09
N GLU A 350 -14.05 13.63 54.61
CA GLU A 350 -15.40 13.07 54.84
C GLU A 350 -16.14 13.04 53.50
#